data_AF-A0A9E3WJ38-F1
#
_entry.id   AF-A0A9E3WJ38-F1
#
_cell.length_a   1.000
_cell.length_b   1.000
_cell.length_c   1.000
_cell.angle_alpha   90.00
_cell.angle_beta   90.00
_cell.angle_gamma   90.00
#
_symmetry.space_group_name_H-M   'P 1'
#
loop_
_entity.id
_entity.type
_entity.pdbx_description
1 polymer ?
#
loop_
_entity_poly.entity_id
_entity_poly.type
_entity_poly.pdbx_seq_one_letter_code
_entity_poly.pdbx_strand_id
1 'polypeptide(L)'
;MERTIISCFLVLVLSSGVAATAAPSGPCAPDAVPAGTVCLDRYEASVWRVPNPTTTNAPLVRKIQSGIATLVDLASGAATRLGVEGDDYAPCTDDGQNCAGDIYAVSLPSEIPSAHITWFQAQEACASAGKRLPTSAEWQVGADGTPDPGPDNLTTDCNSASDMVSSTGSRVACVSARGAFDMAGNLEEWVADWAPLSTACTGWGGASDDRMCLAGASAEVGGPGALTRGGSFVDGTGAGPLAVVGGRRPSATFGFLGFRCAGENPGPLPAEVDNGVRVSRIGSQAVITWNVAAGATTSAVLRGHVRGLPVGSAGSDERCLVSNSVADVFTDFELPVSGDAFWYLVRGENVLGNGPYGFEGLHGVPAAPRVSATCP
;
A
#
# COMPACT_ATOMS: atom_id res chain seq x y z
N MET A 1 -40.96 -65.74 10.74
CA MET A 1 -41.49 -64.36 10.64
C MET A 1 -40.51 -63.48 11.41
N GLU A 2 -39.36 -63.20 10.81
CA GLU A 2 -38.31 -62.36 11.38
C GLU A 2 -38.15 -61.15 10.46
N ARG A 3 -38.37 -59.96 11.02
CA ARG A 3 -38.22 -58.68 10.32
C ARG A 3 -36.82 -58.15 10.60
N THR A 4 -35.95 -58.20 9.60
CA THR A 4 -34.65 -57.53 9.64
C THR A 4 -34.84 -56.04 9.41
N ILE A 5 -34.63 -55.23 10.45
CA ILE A 5 -34.58 -53.77 10.36
C ILE A 5 -33.20 -53.39 9.81
N ILE A 6 -33.15 -52.87 8.59
CA ILE A 6 -31.93 -52.31 7.99
C ILE A 6 -31.82 -50.87 8.48
N SER A 7 -30.92 -50.64 9.45
CA SER A 7 -30.52 -49.30 9.87
C SER A 7 -29.77 -48.60 8.72
N CYS A 8 -30.41 -47.60 8.12
CA CYS A 8 -29.80 -46.71 7.15
C CYS A 8 -28.98 -45.65 7.90
N PHE A 9 -27.66 -45.82 7.98
CA PHE A 9 -26.76 -44.78 8.49
C PHE A 9 -26.56 -43.70 7.42
N LEU A 10 -27.22 -42.56 7.62
CA LEU A 10 -26.95 -41.35 6.86
C LEU A 10 -25.62 -40.76 7.35
N VAL A 11 -24.53 -41.01 6.63
CA VAL A 11 -23.24 -40.35 6.87
C VAL A 11 -23.31 -38.94 6.28
N LEU A 12 -23.55 -37.95 7.14
CA LEU A 12 -23.45 -36.54 6.79
C LEU A 12 -21.96 -36.18 6.74
N VAL A 13 -21.38 -36.17 5.54
CA VAL A 13 -20.04 -35.62 5.31
C VAL A 13 -20.18 -34.10 5.35
N LEU A 14 -19.94 -33.52 6.51
CA LEU A 14 -19.72 -32.08 6.65
C LEU A 14 -18.42 -31.74 5.93
N SER A 15 -18.52 -31.24 4.70
CA SER A 15 -17.41 -30.57 4.03
C SER A 15 -17.10 -29.28 4.80
N SER A 16 -16.17 -29.34 5.74
CA SER A 16 -15.50 -28.15 6.25
C SER A 16 -14.64 -27.58 5.12
N GLY A 17 -15.29 -26.86 4.20
CA GLY A 17 -14.63 -25.96 3.29
C GLY A 17 -14.07 -24.81 4.11
N VAL A 18 -12.90 -25.02 4.72
CA VAL A 18 -12.03 -23.90 5.05
C VAL A 18 -11.64 -23.33 3.70
N ALA A 19 -12.31 -22.26 3.28
CA ALA A 19 -11.75 -21.38 2.28
C ALA A 19 -10.43 -20.89 2.87
N ALA A 20 -9.34 -21.57 2.51
CA ALA A 20 -8.02 -20.98 2.62
C ALA A 20 -8.10 -19.76 1.71
N THR A 21 -8.34 -18.58 2.30
CA THR A 21 -8.03 -17.32 1.66
C THR A 21 -6.59 -17.46 1.21
N ALA A 22 -6.38 -17.53 -0.10
CA ALA A 22 -5.04 -17.57 -0.66
C ALA A 22 -4.31 -16.37 -0.06
N ALA A 23 -3.27 -16.64 0.73
CA ALA A 23 -2.46 -15.59 1.30
C ALA A 23 -1.94 -14.76 0.12
N PRO A 24 -2.14 -13.43 0.10
CA PRO A 24 -1.58 -12.62 -0.96
C PRO A 24 -0.05 -12.76 -0.93
N SER A 25 0.49 -13.43 -1.94
CA SER A 25 1.90 -13.83 -2.03
C SER A 25 2.64 -13.03 -3.09
N GLY A 26 2.53 -11.70 -3.05
CA GLY A 26 3.35 -10.78 -3.85
C GLY A 26 4.21 -9.86 -2.98
N PRO A 27 5.26 -9.22 -3.51
CA PRO A 27 5.97 -8.16 -2.79
C PRO A 27 5.06 -6.96 -2.56
N CYS A 28 5.26 -6.27 -1.44
CA CYS A 28 4.61 -4.99 -1.15
C CYS A 28 4.94 -3.93 -2.19
N ALA A 29 4.07 -2.92 -2.30
CA ALA A 29 4.31 -1.74 -3.12
C ALA A 29 5.64 -1.05 -2.74
N PRO A 30 6.26 -0.26 -3.65
CA PRO A 30 7.55 0.36 -3.40
C PRO A 30 7.62 1.24 -2.15
N ASP A 31 6.50 1.83 -1.72
CA ASP A 31 6.38 2.67 -0.52
C ASP A 31 6.09 1.89 0.77
N ALA A 32 6.07 0.56 0.74
CA ALA A 32 5.65 -0.30 1.85
C ALA A 32 6.61 -1.47 2.11
N VAL A 33 6.43 -2.13 3.25
CA VAL A 33 7.21 -3.30 3.70
C VAL A 33 6.28 -4.40 4.23
N PRO A 34 6.69 -5.68 4.17
CA PRO A 34 5.86 -6.78 4.66
C PRO A 34 5.67 -6.72 6.18
N ALA A 35 4.43 -6.73 6.67
CA ALA A 35 4.11 -6.78 8.09
C ALA A 35 3.04 -7.87 8.36
N GLY A 36 3.49 -9.11 8.49
CA GLY A 36 2.57 -10.26 8.60
C GLY A 36 1.86 -10.50 7.27
N THR A 37 0.52 -10.41 7.25
CA THR A 37 -0.31 -10.60 6.06
C THR A 37 -0.61 -9.29 5.31
N VAL A 38 -0.11 -8.16 5.79
CA VAL A 38 -0.33 -6.84 5.21
C VAL A 38 0.98 -6.20 4.75
N CYS A 39 0.85 -5.11 4.01
CA CYS A 39 1.94 -4.21 3.72
C CYS A 39 1.80 -2.96 4.57
N LEU A 40 2.80 -2.68 5.39
CA LEU A 40 2.90 -1.49 6.24
C LEU A 40 3.70 -0.43 5.49
N ASP A 41 3.27 0.83 5.57
CA ASP A 41 4.01 1.95 5.01
C ASP A 41 5.45 1.97 5.52
N ARG A 42 6.38 2.12 4.57
CA ARG A 42 7.82 2.14 4.84
C ARG A 42 8.22 3.33 5.70
N TYR A 43 7.59 4.47 5.48
CA TYR A 43 7.85 5.72 6.19
C TYR A 43 6.59 6.15 6.95
N GLU A 44 6.76 6.99 7.97
CA GLU A 44 5.64 7.71 8.56
C GLU A 44 4.90 8.53 7.49
N ALA A 45 3.58 8.63 7.63
CA ALA A 45 2.75 9.23 6.61
C ALA A 45 2.95 10.76 6.55
N SER A 46 3.11 11.24 5.32
CA SER A 46 2.82 12.64 4.99
C SER A 46 1.40 12.73 4.43
N VAL A 47 0.66 13.76 4.79
CA VAL A 47 -0.72 13.98 4.36
C VAL A 47 -0.78 15.07 3.31
N TRP A 48 -1.51 14.79 2.24
CA TRP A 48 -1.63 15.66 1.07
C TRP A 48 -3.08 15.87 0.69
N ARG A 49 -3.48 17.14 0.54
CA ARG A 49 -4.75 17.51 -0.09
C ARG A 49 -4.59 17.50 -1.60
N VAL A 50 -5.38 16.67 -2.29
CA VAL A 50 -5.32 16.54 -3.74
C VAL A 50 -6.53 17.26 -4.36
N PRO A 51 -6.35 18.35 -5.14
CA PRO A 51 -7.47 19.05 -5.75
C PRO A 51 -8.11 18.18 -6.84
N ASN A 52 -9.44 18.23 -7.00
CA ASN A 52 -10.16 17.49 -8.06
C ASN A 52 -9.78 15.99 -8.18
N PRO A 53 -9.77 15.22 -7.07
CA PRO A 53 -9.18 13.89 -7.04
C PRO A 53 -9.97 12.83 -7.83
N THR A 54 -11.25 13.08 -8.09
CA THR A 54 -12.11 12.18 -8.88
C THR A 54 -12.15 12.55 -10.36
N THR A 55 -11.56 13.68 -10.75
CA THR A 55 -11.56 14.18 -12.14
C THR A 55 -10.11 14.35 -12.62
N THR A 56 -9.61 15.58 -12.69
CA THR A 56 -8.30 15.90 -13.29
C THR A 56 -7.16 15.14 -12.61
N ASN A 57 -7.22 14.96 -11.28
CA ASN A 57 -6.18 14.27 -10.51
C ASN A 57 -6.49 12.81 -10.18
N ALA A 58 -7.51 12.21 -10.81
CA ALA A 58 -7.76 10.77 -10.68
C ALA A 58 -6.52 9.89 -11.01
N PRO A 59 -5.65 10.23 -12.00
CA PRO A 59 -4.39 9.51 -12.19
C PRO A 59 -3.41 9.61 -11.02
N LEU A 60 -3.31 10.77 -10.37
CA LEU A 60 -2.47 10.95 -9.18
C LEU A 60 -2.99 10.11 -8.01
N VAL A 61 -4.30 10.12 -7.78
CA VAL A 61 -4.94 9.30 -6.74
C VAL A 61 -4.62 7.81 -6.95
N ARG A 62 -4.69 7.32 -8.20
CA ARG A 62 -4.28 5.93 -8.51
C ARG A 62 -2.82 5.65 -8.19
N LYS A 63 -1.91 6.61 -8.41
CA LYS A 63 -0.49 6.47 -8.02
C LYS A 63 -0.30 6.41 -6.50
N ILE A 64 -1.06 7.23 -5.75
CA ILE A 64 -1.04 7.20 -4.29
C ILE A 64 -1.53 5.84 -3.79
N GLN A 65 -2.66 5.37 -4.30
CA GLN A 65 -3.28 4.10 -3.92
C GLN A 65 -2.45 2.86 -4.32
N SER A 66 -1.61 2.97 -5.34
CA SER A 66 -0.69 1.90 -5.76
C SER A 66 0.70 2.01 -5.13
N GLY A 67 0.94 3.00 -4.26
CA GLY A 67 2.22 3.16 -3.55
C GLY A 67 3.40 3.52 -4.45
N ILE A 68 3.14 4.19 -5.59
CA ILE A 68 4.16 4.61 -6.56
C ILE A 68 4.20 6.14 -6.77
N ALA A 69 3.37 6.89 -6.03
CA ALA A 69 3.38 8.34 -6.11
C ALA A 69 4.75 8.90 -5.69
N THR A 70 5.20 9.93 -6.40
CA THR A 70 6.42 10.68 -6.10
C THR A 70 6.08 12.13 -5.74
N LEU A 71 7.04 12.86 -5.17
CA LEU A 71 6.91 14.30 -4.96
C LEU A 71 6.66 15.07 -6.26
N VAL A 72 7.22 14.61 -7.38
CA VAL A 72 6.98 15.20 -8.70
C VAL A 72 5.52 15.02 -9.12
N ASP A 73 4.93 13.86 -8.84
CA ASP A 73 3.52 13.60 -9.12
C ASP A 73 2.60 14.48 -8.27
N LEU A 74 2.89 14.60 -6.97
CA LEU A 74 2.14 15.44 -6.04
C LEU A 74 2.21 16.92 -6.44
N ALA A 75 3.40 17.41 -6.78
CA ALA A 75 3.60 18.79 -7.26
C ALA A 75 2.87 19.02 -8.59
N SER A 76 2.93 18.06 -9.52
CA SER A 76 2.24 18.15 -10.81
C SER A 76 0.72 18.16 -10.66
N GLY A 77 0.20 17.45 -9.66
CA GLY A 77 -1.22 17.50 -9.30
C GLY A 77 -1.62 18.71 -8.46
N ALA A 78 -0.70 19.63 -8.17
CA ALA A 78 -0.89 20.77 -7.26
C ALA A 78 -1.43 20.33 -5.89
N ALA A 79 -0.95 19.19 -5.39
CA ALA A 79 -1.30 18.72 -4.06
C ALA A 79 -0.60 19.55 -2.97
N THR A 80 -1.31 19.82 -1.88
CA THR A 80 -0.79 20.62 -0.76
C THR A 80 -0.49 19.72 0.43
N ARG A 81 0.74 19.79 0.97
CA ARG A 81 1.12 19.06 2.19
C ARG A 81 0.48 19.71 3.41
N LEU A 82 0.03 18.88 4.36
CA LEU A 82 -0.67 19.26 5.59
C LEU A 82 0.07 18.72 6.82
N GLY A 83 -0.22 19.25 8.01
CA GLY A 83 0.22 18.69 9.29
C GLY A 83 1.67 18.95 9.66
N VAL A 84 2.37 19.86 8.98
CA VAL A 84 3.81 20.07 9.16
C VAL A 84 4.12 20.93 10.39
N GLU A 85 3.40 22.03 10.57
CA GLU A 85 3.64 23.00 11.65
C GLU A 85 2.43 23.17 12.58
N GLY A 86 1.31 22.50 12.25
CA GLY A 86 0.06 22.65 13.00
C GLY A 86 -1.07 21.84 12.39
N ASP A 87 -2.26 22.03 12.97
CA ASP A 87 -3.51 21.44 12.53
C ASP A 87 -4.12 22.31 11.40
N ASP A 88 -3.93 21.89 10.16
CA ASP A 88 -4.40 22.55 8.93
C ASP A 88 -5.25 21.63 8.05
N TYR A 89 -5.87 20.60 8.65
CA TYR A 89 -6.63 19.58 7.94
C TYR A 89 -8.01 20.04 7.46
N ALA A 90 -8.54 21.17 7.94
CA ALA A 90 -9.82 21.70 7.47
C ALA A 90 -9.89 21.79 5.93
N PRO A 91 -11.00 21.38 5.28
CA PRO A 91 -12.32 21.12 5.86
C PRO A 91 -12.53 19.72 6.48
N CYS A 92 -11.54 18.82 6.41
CA CYS A 92 -11.57 17.55 7.14
C CYS A 92 -11.57 17.82 8.65
N THR A 93 -12.68 17.53 9.32
CA THR A 93 -12.88 17.85 10.74
C THR A 93 -12.26 16.79 11.64
N ASP A 94 -11.99 17.16 12.89
CA ASP A 94 -11.32 16.32 13.90
C ASP A 94 -12.02 14.99 14.20
N ASP A 95 -13.32 14.89 13.89
CA ASP A 95 -14.13 13.67 14.00
C ASP A 95 -14.12 12.80 12.72
N GLY A 96 -13.30 13.14 11.72
CA GLY A 96 -13.15 12.41 10.47
C GLY A 96 -14.18 12.80 9.40
N GLN A 97 -15.04 13.78 9.65
CA GLN A 97 -16.03 14.18 8.66
C GLN A 97 -15.42 15.08 7.57
N ASN A 98 -15.95 14.99 6.35
CA ASN A 98 -15.50 15.75 5.17
C ASN A 98 -14.04 15.50 4.75
N CYS A 99 -13.45 14.38 5.18
CA CYS A 99 -12.09 13.96 4.82
C CYS A 99 -12.04 13.09 3.57
N ALA A 100 -13.10 12.33 3.31
CA ALA A 100 -13.19 11.39 2.21
C ALA A 100 -13.00 12.09 0.86
N GLY A 101 -11.94 11.73 0.14
CA GLY A 101 -11.59 12.35 -1.12
C GLY A 101 -11.06 13.78 -1.00
N ASP A 102 -10.64 14.23 0.19
CA ASP A 102 -9.94 15.50 0.41
C ASP A 102 -8.45 15.24 0.65
N ILE A 103 -8.14 14.50 1.72
CA ILE A 103 -6.78 14.25 2.19
C ILE A 103 -6.34 12.81 1.97
N TYR A 104 -5.07 12.61 1.62
CA TYR A 104 -4.46 11.32 1.30
C TYR A 104 -3.17 11.14 2.08
N ALA A 105 -3.02 9.99 2.74
CA ALA A 105 -1.75 9.58 3.33
C ALA A 105 -0.79 9.05 2.25
N VAL A 106 0.47 9.49 2.30
CA VAL A 106 1.51 9.09 1.36
C VAL A 106 2.80 8.79 2.12
N SER A 107 3.34 7.58 1.91
CA SER A 107 4.62 7.12 2.46
C SER A 107 5.76 7.52 1.52
N LEU A 108 6.55 8.50 1.91
CA LEU A 108 7.66 9.04 1.10
C LEU A 108 8.92 9.21 1.95
N PRO A 109 10.12 8.98 1.40
CA PRO A 109 11.38 9.36 2.05
C PRO A 109 11.59 10.87 1.97
N SER A 110 12.40 11.39 2.90
CA SER A 110 12.87 12.79 2.93
C SER A 110 11.75 13.83 3.04
N GLU A 111 10.59 13.45 3.58
CA GLU A 111 9.49 14.35 3.85
C GLU A 111 9.36 14.58 5.36
N ILE A 112 8.85 15.76 5.75
CA ILE A 112 8.42 15.93 7.14
C ILE A 112 7.10 15.15 7.29
N PRO A 113 7.02 14.15 8.18
CA PRO A 113 5.79 13.41 8.39
C PRO A 113 4.73 14.33 9.03
N SER A 114 3.48 14.07 8.73
CA SER A 114 2.37 14.90 9.19
C SER A 114 2.00 14.57 10.63
N ALA A 115 1.97 15.59 11.48
CA ALA A 115 1.56 15.52 12.88
C ALA A 115 0.24 16.28 13.09
N HIS A 116 -0.10 16.60 14.35
CA HIS A 116 -1.28 17.38 14.70
C HIS A 116 -2.61 16.79 14.18
N ILE A 117 -2.66 15.47 14.00
CA ILE A 117 -3.78 14.79 13.37
C ILE A 117 -4.53 13.92 14.38
N THR A 118 -5.86 13.93 14.32
CA THR A 118 -6.67 13.03 15.14
C THR A 118 -6.62 11.60 14.59
N TRP A 119 -6.98 10.62 15.43
CA TRP A 119 -7.12 9.24 14.97
C TRP A 119 -8.14 9.12 13.83
N PHE A 120 -9.22 9.90 13.88
CA PHE A 120 -10.28 9.88 12.86
C PHE A 120 -9.79 10.43 11.52
N GLN A 121 -9.09 11.58 11.53
CA GLN A 121 -8.50 12.15 10.33
C GLN A 121 -7.42 11.23 9.75
N ALA A 122 -6.57 10.63 10.58
CA ALA A 122 -5.54 9.67 10.16
C ALA A 122 -6.15 8.43 9.49
N GLN A 123 -7.23 7.89 10.07
CA GLN A 123 -7.98 6.78 9.49
C GLN A 123 -8.55 7.13 8.11
N GLU A 124 -9.12 8.34 7.94
CA GLU A 124 -9.66 8.79 6.65
C GLU A 124 -8.57 9.08 5.62
N ALA A 125 -7.42 9.62 6.03
CA ALA A 125 -6.27 9.83 5.16
C ALA A 125 -5.74 8.49 4.63
N CYS A 126 -5.65 7.46 5.48
CA CYS A 126 -5.32 6.10 5.04
C CYS A 126 -6.39 5.52 4.11
N ALA A 127 -7.67 5.70 4.42
CA ALA A 127 -8.77 5.19 3.61
C ALA A 127 -8.79 5.79 2.20
N SER A 128 -8.59 7.11 2.08
CA SER A 128 -8.45 7.79 0.78
C SER A 128 -7.26 7.25 -0.03
N ALA A 129 -6.19 6.84 0.64
CA ALA A 129 -5.03 6.17 0.04
C ALA A 129 -5.24 4.67 -0.23
N GLY A 130 -6.45 4.12 -0.04
CA GLY A 130 -6.74 2.70 -0.27
C GLY A 130 -6.17 1.77 0.81
N LYS A 131 -5.82 2.32 1.97
CA LYS A 131 -5.20 1.62 3.10
C LYS A 131 -6.09 1.80 4.35
N ARG A 132 -5.59 1.42 5.52
CA ARG A 132 -6.18 1.69 6.83
C ARG A 132 -5.07 1.96 7.85
N LEU A 133 -5.42 2.37 9.06
CA LEU A 133 -4.44 2.31 10.15
C LEU A 133 -4.01 0.84 10.38
N PRO A 134 -2.72 0.58 10.65
CA PRO A 134 -2.27 -0.75 11.05
C PRO A 134 -2.87 -1.10 12.40
N THR A 135 -3.10 -2.38 12.65
CA THR A 135 -3.28 -2.85 14.02
C THR A 135 -1.96 -2.71 14.77
N SER A 136 -2.06 -2.61 16.10
CA SER A 136 -0.94 -2.65 17.04
C SER A 136 -0.05 -3.88 16.79
N ALA A 137 -0.65 -5.02 16.46
CA ALA A 137 0.09 -6.25 16.15
C ALA A 137 0.83 -6.16 14.80
N GLU A 138 0.19 -5.65 13.74
CA GLU A 138 0.84 -5.47 12.43
C GLU A 138 1.99 -4.46 12.52
N TRP A 139 1.79 -3.36 13.25
CA TRP A 139 2.81 -2.36 13.52
C TRP A 139 4.03 -2.99 14.20
N GLN A 140 3.81 -3.82 15.25
CA GLN A 140 4.89 -4.51 15.95
C GLN A 140 5.70 -5.42 15.04
N VAL A 141 5.04 -6.11 14.10
CA VAL A 141 5.71 -6.97 13.13
C VAL A 141 6.56 -6.12 12.16
N GLY A 142 6.09 -4.95 11.74
CA GLY A 142 6.86 -4.01 10.94
C GLY A 142 8.06 -3.41 11.68
N ALA A 143 7.93 -3.21 13.00
CA ALA A 143 8.95 -2.64 13.87
C ALA A 143 10.04 -3.64 14.26
N ASP A 144 9.83 -4.93 14.01
CA ASP A 144 10.76 -5.99 14.40
C ASP A 144 12.19 -5.73 13.91
N GLY A 145 13.16 -5.84 14.82
CA GLY A 145 14.57 -5.58 14.57
C GLY A 145 14.96 -4.11 14.37
N THR A 146 14.07 -3.14 14.64
CA THR A 146 14.46 -1.73 14.69
C THR A 146 15.45 -1.52 15.84
N PRO A 147 16.60 -0.86 15.61
CA PRO A 147 17.52 -0.54 16.67
C PRO A 147 16.87 0.33 17.74
N ASP A 148 17.09 -0.06 18.98
CA ASP A 148 16.69 0.67 20.18
C ASP A 148 17.97 1.00 20.97
N PRO A 149 18.79 1.95 20.48
CA PRO A 149 20.14 2.13 21.01
C PRO A 149 20.18 2.90 22.34
N GLY A 150 19.03 3.36 22.86
CA GLY A 150 18.98 4.35 23.93
C GLY A 150 19.10 5.79 23.39
N PRO A 151 19.86 6.69 24.04
CA PRO A 151 19.78 8.13 23.75
C PRO A 151 20.23 8.47 22.33
N ASP A 152 19.40 9.25 21.63
CA ASP A 152 19.64 9.71 20.26
C ASP A 152 21.01 10.40 20.10
N ASN A 153 21.78 9.93 19.12
CA ASN A 153 23.07 10.52 18.75
C ASN A 153 22.95 11.79 17.87
N LEU A 154 21.72 12.24 17.62
CA LEU A 154 21.32 13.39 16.80
C LEU A 154 21.73 13.31 15.32
N THR A 155 22.09 12.11 14.83
CA THR A 155 22.55 11.89 13.47
C THR A 155 21.89 10.68 12.80
N THR A 156 22.40 9.48 13.00
CA THR A 156 21.97 8.27 12.30
C THR A 156 20.94 7.44 13.06
N ASP A 157 20.97 7.53 14.38
CA ASP A 157 20.12 6.72 15.26
C ASP A 157 18.68 7.23 15.22
N CYS A 158 17.78 6.40 15.73
CA CYS A 158 16.37 6.75 15.87
C CYS A 158 16.20 8.11 16.57
N ASN A 159 15.31 8.93 16.01
CA ASN A 159 15.06 10.28 16.49
C ASN A 159 14.24 10.22 17.78
N SER A 160 14.84 9.89 18.93
CA SER A 160 14.12 9.68 20.20
C SER A 160 14.33 10.80 21.22
N ALA A 161 15.37 11.63 21.07
CA ALA A 161 15.74 12.66 22.05
C ALA A 161 16.28 13.92 21.37
N SER A 162 15.45 14.56 20.53
CA SER A 162 15.80 15.81 19.84
C SER A 162 14.75 16.90 20.06
N ASP A 163 15.03 18.10 19.55
CA ASP A 163 14.12 19.24 19.67
C ASP A 163 13.02 19.25 18.61
N MET A 164 13.13 18.43 17.56
CA MET A 164 12.22 18.49 16.41
C MET A 164 12.07 17.17 15.66
N VAL A 165 10.95 17.05 14.94
CA VAL A 165 10.74 15.99 13.96
C VAL A 165 11.81 16.01 12.88
N SER A 166 12.31 14.83 12.51
CA SER A 166 13.26 14.62 11.42
C SER A 166 12.51 14.25 10.14
N SER A 167 13.10 14.54 8.98
CA SER A 167 12.55 14.01 7.72
C SER A 167 12.57 12.49 7.73
N THR A 168 11.51 11.88 7.21
CA THR A 168 11.37 10.42 7.10
C THR A 168 12.57 9.79 6.42
N GLY A 169 13.08 8.70 7.00
CA GLY A 169 14.23 7.96 6.47
C GLY A 169 15.58 8.69 6.54
N SER A 170 15.65 9.89 7.14
CA SER A 170 16.94 10.59 7.33
C SER A 170 17.84 9.91 8.37
N ARG A 171 17.23 9.23 9.36
CA ARG A 171 17.92 8.43 10.38
C ARG A 171 18.25 7.04 9.82
N VAL A 172 19.31 6.97 9.02
CA VAL A 172 19.65 5.76 8.23
C VAL A 172 19.92 4.49 9.04
N ALA A 173 20.20 4.60 10.35
CA ALA A 173 20.33 3.45 11.24
C ALA A 173 18.98 3.08 11.91
N CYS A 174 17.98 3.96 11.88
CA CYS A 174 16.64 3.69 12.39
C CYS A 174 15.78 2.95 11.36
N VAL A 175 16.19 1.73 11.03
CA VAL A 175 15.52 0.87 10.07
C VAL A 175 15.26 -0.50 10.67
N SER A 176 14.03 -0.99 10.55
CA SER A 176 13.64 -2.31 11.01
C SER A 176 14.26 -3.41 10.15
N ALA A 177 14.26 -4.65 10.64
CA ALA A 177 14.71 -5.80 9.86
C ALA A 177 13.91 -6.01 8.56
N ARG A 178 12.75 -5.37 8.45
CA ARG A 178 11.85 -5.41 7.30
C ARG A 178 12.01 -4.21 6.36
N GLY A 179 12.87 -3.25 6.72
CA GLY A 179 13.11 -2.04 5.96
C GLY A 179 12.14 -0.90 6.26
N ALA A 180 11.34 -0.96 7.34
CA ALA A 180 10.53 0.16 7.81
C ALA A 180 11.43 1.18 8.50
N PHE A 181 11.28 2.46 8.20
CA PHE A 181 12.03 3.52 8.86
C PHE A 181 11.25 4.10 10.02
N ASP A 182 11.99 4.67 10.97
CA ASP A 182 11.45 5.54 12.03
C ASP A 182 10.39 4.83 12.89
N MET A 183 10.54 3.51 13.11
CA MET A 183 9.62 2.73 13.97
C MET A 183 9.89 2.94 15.48
N ALA A 184 10.88 3.74 15.83
CA ALA A 184 11.20 4.14 17.19
C ALA A 184 11.50 5.65 17.19
N GLY A 185 10.74 6.41 17.98
CA GLY A 185 10.83 7.86 17.96
C GLY A 185 10.28 8.47 16.67
N ASN A 186 10.82 9.63 16.30
CA ASN A 186 10.24 10.59 15.37
C ASN A 186 8.82 10.97 15.79
N LEU A 187 7.76 10.51 15.16
CA LEU A 187 6.41 10.68 15.66
C LEU A 187 5.90 9.41 16.34
N GLU A 188 5.22 9.61 17.47
CA GLU A 188 4.35 8.57 18.02
C GLU A 188 3.25 8.28 16.99
N GLU A 189 2.90 7.01 16.78
CA GLU A 189 2.03 6.63 15.66
C GLU A 189 0.69 6.07 16.11
N TRP A 190 -0.41 6.64 15.60
CA TRP A 190 -1.75 6.06 15.74
C TRP A 190 -1.83 4.64 15.15
N VAL A 191 -2.47 3.72 15.88
CA VAL A 191 -2.86 2.39 15.39
C VAL A 191 -4.36 2.16 15.54
N ALA A 192 -4.91 1.17 14.85
CA ALA A 192 -6.36 0.94 14.76
C ALA A 192 -7.00 0.53 16.11
N ASP A 193 -6.23 -0.08 17.01
CA ASP A 193 -6.70 -0.66 18.26
C ASP A 193 -7.08 0.41 19.29
N TRP A 194 -8.16 0.17 20.02
CA TRP A 194 -8.61 1.02 21.13
C TRP A 194 -8.60 0.22 22.43
N ALA A 195 -8.42 0.93 23.54
CA ALA A 195 -8.53 0.42 24.91
C ALA A 195 -9.39 1.37 25.76
N PRO A 196 -9.82 1.00 26.97
CA PRO A 196 -10.23 2.00 27.96
C PRO A 196 -9.11 3.04 28.12
N LEU A 197 -9.46 4.33 28.24
CA LEU A 197 -8.49 5.40 28.35
C LEU A 197 -7.55 5.16 29.54
N SER A 198 -6.32 4.75 29.24
CA SER A 198 -5.33 4.31 30.23
C SER A 198 -4.86 5.49 31.08
N THR A 199 -4.65 5.26 32.37
CA THR A 199 -4.27 6.30 33.34
C THR A 199 -2.92 6.05 34.00
N ALA A 200 -2.28 4.91 33.71
CA ALA A 200 -1.01 4.54 34.30
C ALA A 200 -0.05 3.94 33.26
N CYS A 201 1.23 4.21 33.47
CA CYS A 201 2.35 3.61 32.74
C CYS A 201 3.13 2.73 33.69
N THR A 202 2.94 1.42 33.61
CA THR A 202 3.62 0.47 34.51
C THR A 202 4.98 0.02 34.00
N GLY A 203 5.30 0.32 32.73
CA GLY A 203 6.54 -0.08 32.07
C GLY A 203 6.61 -1.59 31.82
N TRP A 204 7.66 -2.02 31.13
CA TRP A 204 7.90 -3.44 30.82
C TRP A 204 8.70 -4.18 31.92
N GLY A 205 8.85 -3.56 33.09
CA GLY A 205 9.72 -4.07 34.15
C GLY A 205 11.18 -4.07 33.70
N GLY A 206 11.91 -5.17 33.91
CA GLY A 206 13.30 -5.29 33.48
C GLY A 206 13.50 -5.66 32.00
N ALA A 207 12.42 -5.80 31.22
CA ALA A 207 12.50 -6.26 29.83
C ALA A 207 12.85 -5.14 28.84
N SER A 208 12.41 -3.91 29.10
CA SER A 208 12.65 -2.72 28.29
C SER A 208 12.29 -1.47 29.09
N ASP A 209 12.94 -0.35 28.78
CA ASP A 209 12.63 1.00 29.25
C ASP A 209 11.61 1.74 28.38
N ASP A 210 11.15 1.11 27.30
CA ASP A 210 10.07 1.62 26.46
C ASP A 210 8.80 1.92 27.25
N ARG A 211 8.11 2.95 26.79
CA ARG A 211 6.89 3.41 27.43
C ARG A 211 5.77 2.38 27.28
N MET A 212 5.31 1.80 28.39
CA MET A 212 4.13 0.93 28.42
C MET A 212 3.02 1.55 29.28
N CYS A 213 1.98 2.09 28.63
CA CYS A 213 0.84 2.75 29.27
C CYS A 213 -0.49 2.09 28.87
N LEU A 214 -0.67 0.84 29.28
CA LEU A 214 -1.89 0.04 29.07
C LEU A 214 -2.63 -0.30 30.37
N ALA A 215 -2.37 0.46 31.44
CA ALA A 215 -2.91 0.18 32.76
C ALA A 215 -3.89 1.27 33.23
N GLY A 216 -4.84 0.84 34.05
CA GLY A 216 -5.92 1.68 34.55
C GLY A 216 -6.99 1.98 33.50
N ALA A 217 -8.04 2.68 33.93
CA ALA A 217 -9.10 3.18 33.08
C ALA A 217 -9.66 4.47 33.70
N SER A 218 -9.72 5.55 32.92
CA SER A 218 -10.20 6.84 33.41
C SER A 218 -11.67 6.77 33.78
N ALA A 219 -11.98 7.08 35.05
CA ALA A 219 -13.36 7.21 35.54
C ALA A 219 -13.90 8.66 35.47
N GLU A 220 -13.01 9.65 35.36
CA GLU A 220 -13.38 11.08 35.37
C GLU A 220 -13.74 11.58 33.97
N VAL A 221 -12.89 11.26 33.01
CA VAL A 221 -13.08 11.63 31.60
C VAL A 221 -13.90 10.56 30.87
N GLY A 222 -13.72 9.29 31.27
CA GLY A 222 -14.29 8.15 30.56
C GLY A 222 -13.80 8.05 29.11
N GLY A 223 -14.43 7.13 28.35
CA GLY A 223 -14.20 7.00 26.91
C GLY A 223 -13.00 6.14 26.51
N PRO A 224 -12.87 5.87 25.21
CA PRO A 224 -11.78 5.07 24.67
C PRO A 224 -10.48 5.89 24.61
N GLY A 225 -9.35 5.21 24.80
CA GLY A 225 -8.06 5.63 24.32
C GLY A 225 -7.75 4.90 23.03
N ALA A 226 -7.45 5.64 21.96
CA ALA A 226 -6.85 5.04 20.78
C ALA A 226 -5.38 4.72 21.10
N LEU A 227 -4.93 3.53 20.70
CA LEU A 227 -3.56 3.12 20.97
C LEU A 227 -2.60 3.85 20.02
N THR A 228 -1.40 4.09 20.53
CA THR A 228 -0.26 4.60 19.79
C THR A 228 0.99 3.75 20.05
N ARG A 229 1.95 3.82 19.13
CA ARG A 229 3.19 3.01 19.13
C ARG A 229 4.44 3.86 18.87
N GLY A 230 5.61 3.29 19.15
CA GLY A 230 6.94 3.81 18.74
C GLY A 230 7.51 4.93 19.62
N GLY A 231 6.65 5.72 20.28
CA GLY A 231 7.08 6.93 20.95
C GLY A 231 7.55 7.99 19.95
N SER A 232 8.01 9.13 20.45
CA SER A 232 8.32 10.30 19.63
C SER A 232 9.72 10.86 19.91
N PHE A 233 10.09 11.91 19.17
CA PHE A 233 11.36 12.62 19.29
C PHE A 233 11.60 13.29 20.66
N VAL A 234 10.59 13.34 21.53
CA VAL A 234 10.70 13.89 22.89
C VAL A 234 10.65 12.85 24.01
N ASP A 235 10.48 11.56 23.68
CA ASP A 235 10.25 10.51 24.68
C ASP A 235 11.55 9.89 25.24
N GLY A 236 12.70 10.23 24.66
CA GLY A 236 14.01 9.74 25.07
C GLY A 236 14.09 8.23 25.01
N THR A 237 14.59 7.60 26.08
CA THR A 237 14.66 6.14 26.20
C THR A 237 13.29 5.47 26.36
N GLY A 238 12.19 6.23 26.40
CA GLY A 238 10.84 5.68 26.38
C GLY A 238 10.31 5.41 24.97
N ALA A 239 11.00 5.89 23.92
CA ALA A 239 10.69 5.60 22.53
C ALA A 239 11.44 4.36 22.06
N GLY A 240 10.72 3.47 21.38
CA GLY A 240 11.26 2.19 20.96
C GLY A 240 10.20 1.26 20.37
N PRO A 241 10.61 0.10 19.83
CA PRO A 241 9.72 -0.82 19.15
C PRO A 241 8.69 -1.49 20.10
N LEU A 242 8.86 -1.43 21.42
CA LEU A 242 7.90 -1.92 22.41
C LEU A 242 7.08 -0.78 23.05
N ALA A 243 7.32 0.48 22.67
CA ALA A 243 6.54 1.60 23.17
C ALA A 243 5.07 1.47 22.73
N VAL A 244 4.16 1.54 23.70
CA VAL A 244 2.71 1.44 23.50
C VAL A 244 1.95 2.27 24.53
N VAL A 245 1.06 3.14 24.06
CA VAL A 245 0.30 4.06 24.91
C VAL A 245 -1.19 3.97 24.60
N GLY A 246 -2.02 3.70 25.60
CA GLY A 246 -3.49 3.71 25.51
C GLY A 246 -4.14 4.92 26.19
N GLY A 247 -3.37 5.97 26.46
CA GLY A 247 -3.80 7.18 27.16
C GLY A 247 -4.20 8.35 26.25
N ARG A 248 -4.19 8.16 24.92
CA ARG A 248 -4.49 9.22 23.95
C ARG A 248 -5.98 9.19 23.59
N ARG A 249 -6.69 10.31 23.77
CA ARG A 249 -8.06 10.42 23.26
C ARG A 249 -8.04 10.42 21.73
N PRO A 250 -8.96 9.72 21.04
CA PRO A 250 -8.95 9.66 19.58
C PRO A 250 -9.02 11.02 18.87
N SER A 251 -9.61 12.03 19.51
CA SER A 251 -9.73 13.40 19.00
C SER A 251 -8.57 14.32 19.43
N ALA A 252 -7.53 13.81 20.10
CA ALA A 252 -6.41 14.64 20.52
C ALA A 252 -5.42 14.82 19.36
N THR A 253 -4.85 16.00 19.25
CA THR A 253 -3.80 16.33 18.29
C THR A 253 -2.56 16.80 19.03
N PHE A 254 -1.38 16.31 18.62
CA PHE A 254 -0.09 16.73 19.18
C PHE A 254 0.94 16.84 18.07
N GLY A 255 1.91 17.76 18.20
CA GLY A 255 2.99 17.92 17.22
C GLY A 255 4.01 16.78 17.18
N PHE A 256 3.91 15.85 18.13
CA PHE A 256 4.73 14.63 18.18
C PHE A 256 3.91 13.37 17.82
N LEU A 257 2.66 13.52 17.39
CA LEU A 257 1.74 12.43 17.11
C LEU A 257 1.32 12.44 15.64
N GLY A 258 1.74 11.39 14.93
CA GLY A 258 1.42 11.12 13.54
C GLY A 258 0.87 9.70 13.39
N PHE A 259 1.17 9.07 12.26
CA PHE A 259 0.68 7.74 11.92
C PHE A 259 1.42 7.19 10.69
N ARG A 260 1.19 5.92 10.40
CA ARG A 260 1.44 5.32 9.09
C ARG A 260 0.28 4.42 8.71
N CYS A 261 0.16 4.04 7.45
CA CYS A 261 -0.92 3.17 7.00
C CYS A 261 -0.46 1.73 6.79
N ALA A 262 -1.42 0.80 6.77
CA ALA A 262 -1.25 -0.54 6.27
C ALA A 262 -2.40 -0.90 5.32
N GLY A 263 -2.08 -1.61 4.25
CA GLY A 263 -3.05 -2.08 3.27
C GLY A 263 -2.96 -3.58 3.06
N GLU A 264 -3.97 -4.15 2.41
CA GLU A 264 -3.82 -5.49 1.84
C GLU A 264 -2.56 -5.52 0.97
N ASN A 265 -1.81 -6.61 1.05
CA ASN A 265 -0.76 -6.88 0.08
C ASN A 265 -1.46 -7.20 -1.24
N PRO A 266 -1.57 -6.27 -2.21
CA PRO A 266 -2.37 -6.52 -3.40
C PRO A 266 -1.56 -7.28 -4.45
N GLY A 267 -0.31 -7.63 -4.12
CA GLY A 267 0.70 -8.10 -5.05
C GLY A 267 1.29 -6.97 -5.88
N PRO A 268 2.24 -7.27 -6.78
CA PRO A 268 2.81 -6.29 -7.70
C PRO A 268 1.78 -5.95 -8.80
N LEU A 269 2.07 -4.91 -9.61
CA LEU A 269 1.47 -4.84 -10.95
C LEU A 269 1.66 -6.20 -11.64
N PRO A 270 0.72 -6.61 -12.51
CA PRO A 270 0.82 -7.90 -13.16
C PRO A 270 2.18 -8.05 -13.85
N ALA A 271 2.80 -9.21 -13.70
CA ALA A 271 4.06 -9.50 -14.37
C ALA A 271 3.91 -9.34 -15.90
N GLU A 272 5.03 -9.22 -16.61
CA GLU A 272 5.01 -9.38 -18.07
C GLU A 272 4.36 -10.73 -18.40
N VAL A 273 3.46 -10.73 -19.40
CA VAL A 273 2.96 -11.98 -19.96
C VAL A 273 4.16 -12.70 -20.54
N ASP A 274 4.48 -13.87 -20.00
CA ASP A 274 5.67 -14.62 -20.36
C ASP A 274 5.69 -15.05 -21.83
N ASN A 275 6.64 -15.90 -22.22
CA ASN A 275 6.70 -16.55 -23.54
C ASN A 275 5.50 -17.48 -23.81
N GLY A 276 4.28 -17.15 -23.35
CA GLY A 276 3.01 -17.84 -23.52
C GLY A 276 2.11 -17.27 -24.61
N VAL A 277 2.40 -16.08 -25.18
CA VAL A 277 1.60 -15.56 -26.30
C VAL A 277 1.80 -16.47 -27.52
N ARG A 278 0.71 -17.00 -28.07
CA ARG A 278 0.68 -17.86 -29.25
C ARG A 278 -0.32 -17.32 -30.24
N VAL A 279 0.04 -17.38 -31.52
CA VAL A 279 -0.87 -17.05 -32.62
C VAL A 279 -1.02 -18.28 -33.49
N SER A 280 -2.26 -18.74 -33.64
CA SER A 280 -2.64 -19.81 -34.55
C SER A 280 -3.63 -19.29 -35.59
N ARG A 281 -3.87 -20.06 -36.66
CA ARG A 281 -4.84 -19.70 -37.69
C ARG A 281 -5.97 -20.70 -37.77
N ILE A 282 -7.19 -20.19 -37.89
CA ILE A 282 -8.38 -20.97 -38.24
C ILE A 282 -8.99 -20.31 -39.47
N GLY A 283 -8.82 -20.94 -40.64
CA GLY A 283 -9.20 -20.34 -41.91
C GLY A 283 -8.48 -19.00 -42.15
N SER A 284 -9.24 -17.92 -42.23
CA SER A 284 -8.76 -16.55 -42.44
C SER A 284 -8.61 -15.73 -41.15
N GLN A 285 -8.74 -16.35 -39.98
CA GLN A 285 -8.73 -15.66 -38.68
C GLN A 285 -7.46 -16.00 -37.91
N ALA A 286 -6.93 -15.03 -37.17
CA ALA A 286 -5.85 -15.25 -36.22
C ALA A 286 -6.44 -15.47 -34.83
N VAL A 287 -6.12 -16.59 -34.20
CA VAL A 287 -6.51 -16.88 -32.81
C VAL A 287 -5.27 -16.69 -31.94
N ILE A 288 -5.35 -15.68 -31.07
CA ILE A 288 -4.32 -15.31 -30.10
C ILE A 288 -4.69 -15.94 -28.76
N THR A 289 -3.79 -16.74 -28.20
CA THR A 289 -3.91 -17.27 -26.83
C THR A 289 -2.70 -16.83 -26.01
N TRP A 290 -2.86 -16.72 -24.69
CA TRP A 290 -1.77 -16.32 -23.80
C TRP A 290 -1.90 -16.98 -22.42
N ASN A 291 -0.80 -16.99 -21.67
CA ASN A 291 -0.85 -17.29 -20.25
C ASN A 291 -1.30 -16.04 -19.51
N VAL A 292 -2.26 -16.17 -18.59
CA VAL A 292 -2.62 -15.06 -17.70
C VAL A 292 -1.40 -14.70 -16.84
N ALA A 293 -0.96 -13.45 -16.92
CA ALA A 293 0.19 -12.98 -16.16
C ALA A 293 -0.01 -13.14 -14.64
N ALA A 294 1.06 -13.46 -13.92
CA ALA A 294 1.01 -13.54 -12.47
C ALA A 294 0.56 -12.19 -11.88
N GLY A 295 -0.46 -12.24 -11.03
CA GLY A 295 -1.06 -11.04 -10.43
C GLY A 295 -2.10 -10.31 -11.30
N ALA A 296 -2.39 -10.80 -12.51
CA ALA A 296 -3.43 -10.23 -13.37
C ALA A 296 -4.84 -10.74 -12.99
N THR A 297 -5.82 -9.85 -13.00
CA THR A 297 -7.26 -10.20 -12.97
C THR A 297 -7.91 -10.10 -14.35
N THR A 298 -7.33 -9.27 -15.23
CA THR A 298 -7.76 -9.09 -16.62
C THR A 298 -6.55 -8.97 -17.54
N SER A 299 -6.77 -8.91 -18.85
CA SER A 299 -5.73 -8.73 -19.87
C SER A 299 -6.18 -7.78 -20.97
N ALA A 300 -5.22 -7.09 -21.57
CA ALA A 300 -5.40 -6.30 -22.78
C ALA A 300 -4.53 -6.83 -23.92
N VAL A 301 -5.06 -6.76 -25.14
CA VAL A 301 -4.40 -7.20 -26.36
C VAL A 301 -4.21 -6.01 -27.28
N LEU A 302 -2.95 -5.72 -27.59
CA LEU A 302 -2.51 -4.69 -28.52
C LEU A 302 -2.03 -5.34 -29.80
N ARG A 303 -2.37 -4.74 -30.95
CA ARG A 303 -1.86 -5.12 -32.26
C ARG A 303 -1.24 -3.92 -32.96
N GLY A 304 -0.24 -4.14 -33.80
CA GLY A 304 0.20 -3.17 -34.81
C GLY A 304 0.74 -3.88 -36.04
N HIS A 305 1.16 -3.14 -37.07
CA HIS A 305 1.85 -3.75 -38.20
C HIS A 305 3.35 -3.90 -37.91
N VAL A 306 3.97 -4.93 -38.48
CA VAL A 306 5.41 -5.20 -38.31
C VAL A 306 6.28 -4.04 -38.80
N ARG A 307 5.83 -3.31 -39.82
CA ARG A 307 6.50 -2.07 -40.28
C ARG A 307 6.50 -0.93 -39.25
N GLY A 308 5.59 -0.97 -38.28
CA GLY A 308 5.45 0.01 -37.20
C GLY A 308 6.22 -0.36 -35.92
N LEU A 309 7.02 -1.44 -35.95
CA LEU A 309 7.90 -1.78 -34.82
C LEU A 309 9.09 -0.81 -34.74
N PRO A 310 9.58 -0.50 -33.52
CA PRO A 310 9.11 -0.98 -32.22
C PRO A 310 7.85 -0.26 -31.71
N VAL A 311 7.13 -0.93 -30.80
CA VAL A 311 5.92 -0.42 -30.12
C VAL A 311 6.17 0.92 -29.46
N GLY A 312 5.23 1.86 -29.60
CA GLY A 312 5.28 3.18 -28.98
C GLY A 312 6.14 4.23 -29.69
N SER A 313 6.75 3.90 -30.84
CA SER A 313 7.46 4.89 -31.66
C SER A 313 6.47 5.81 -32.40
N ALA A 314 6.83 7.10 -32.56
CA ALA A 314 5.95 8.10 -33.17
C ALA A 314 5.59 7.72 -34.61
N GLY A 315 4.34 7.32 -34.83
CA GLY A 315 3.82 6.83 -36.12
C GLY A 315 3.05 5.50 -36.06
N SER A 316 2.81 4.93 -34.89
CA SER A 316 2.30 3.56 -34.76
C SER A 316 0.87 3.37 -35.28
N ASP A 317 0.68 2.37 -36.13
CA ASP A 317 -0.60 1.82 -36.58
C ASP A 317 -1.18 0.84 -35.55
N GLU A 318 -0.93 1.15 -34.28
CA GLU A 318 -1.36 0.39 -33.12
C GLU A 318 -2.87 0.43 -32.95
N ARG A 319 -3.46 -0.69 -32.56
CA ARG A 319 -4.88 -0.85 -32.29
C ARG A 319 -5.07 -1.70 -31.04
N CYS A 320 -5.79 -1.15 -30.07
CA CYS A 320 -6.28 -1.89 -28.91
C CYS A 320 -7.40 -2.82 -29.40
N LEU A 321 -7.16 -4.13 -29.39
CA LEU A 321 -8.14 -5.12 -29.81
C LEU A 321 -9.07 -5.51 -28.68
N VAL A 322 -8.51 -5.60 -27.46
CA VAL A 322 -9.20 -6.02 -26.25
C VAL A 322 -8.67 -5.21 -25.08
N SER A 323 -9.56 -4.77 -24.19
CA SER A 323 -9.24 -4.22 -22.88
C SER A 323 -10.07 -4.92 -21.80
N ASN A 324 -9.49 -5.13 -20.61
CA ASN A 324 -10.15 -5.72 -19.45
C ASN A 324 -10.79 -7.11 -19.69
N SER A 325 -10.15 -7.98 -20.49
CA SER A 325 -10.66 -9.35 -20.72
C SER A 325 -10.28 -10.30 -19.60
N VAL A 326 -11.24 -11.09 -19.13
CA VAL A 326 -11.00 -12.24 -18.23
C VAL A 326 -10.69 -13.54 -19.00
N ALA A 327 -10.87 -13.54 -20.32
CA ALA A 327 -10.48 -14.65 -21.19
C ALA A 327 -8.97 -14.60 -21.47
N ASP A 328 -8.40 -15.75 -21.79
CA ASP A 328 -7.01 -16.00 -22.21
C ASP A 328 -6.88 -16.28 -23.71
N VAL A 329 -7.93 -15.94 -24.48
CA VAL A 329 -8.03 -16.12 -25.92
C VAL A 329 -8.79 -14.97 -26.58
N PHE A 330 -8.33 -14.56 -27.77
CA PHE A 330 -9.01 -13.61 -28.64
C PHE A 330 -8.89 -14.03 -30.10
N THR A 331 -9.92 -13.74 -30.91
CA THR A 331 -9.90 -13.99 -32.37
C THR A 331 -9.90 -12.67 -33.12
N ASP A 332 -8.81 -12.40 -33.85
CA ASP A 332 -8.71 -11.28 -34.78
C ASP A 332 -9.19 -11.72 -36.17
N PHE A 333 -10.22 -11.02 -36.64
CA PHE A 333 -10.86 -11.29 -37.93
C PHE A 333 -10.21 -10.52 -39.08
N GLU A 334 -9.30 -9.60 -38.79
CA GLU A 334 -8.61 -8.80 -39.79
C GLU A 334 -7.36 -9.50 -40.30
N LEU A 335 -7.09 -9.38 -41.60
CA LEU A 335 -5.90 -9.92 -42.23
C LEU A 335 -4.98 -8.79 -42.69
N PRO A 336 -3.65 -8.93 -42.53
CA PRO A 336 -2.71 -8.01 -43.14
C PRO A 336 -2.79 -8.15 -44.67
N VAL A 337 -2.55 -7.04 -45.37
CA VAL A 337 -2.43 -7.06 -46.84
C VAL A 337 -1.25 -7.92 -47.27
N SER A 338 -1.28 -8.40 -48.52
CA SER A 338 -0.19 -9.22 -49.07
C SER A 338 1.15 -8.49 -48.96
N GLY A 339 2.14 -9.13 -48.32
CA GLY A 339 3.47 -8.56 -48.08
C GLY A 339 3.62 -7.83 -46.74
N ASP A 340 2.57 -7.78 -45.92
CA ASP A 340 2.58 -7.19 -44.57
C ASP A 340 2.26 -8.25 -43.51
N ALA A 341 2.48 -7.90 -42.24
CA ALA A 341 2.19 -8.76 -41.10
C ALA A 341 1.80 -7.94 -39.87
N PHE A 342 1.00 -8.54 -38.98
CA PHE A 342 0.70 -7.98 -37.67
C PHE A 342 1.63 -8.55 -36.60
N TRP A 343 1.93 -7.75 -35.59
CA TRP A 343 2.42 -8.21 -34.29
C TRP A 343 1.33 -8.04 -33.23
N TYR A 344 1.43 -8.83 -32.16
CA TYR A 344 0.51 -8.79 -31.03
C TYR A 344 1.32 -8.71 -29.73
N LEU A 345 0.88 -7.88 -28.79
CA LEU A 345 1.36 -7.86 -27.42
C LEU A 345 0.18 -8.03 -26.46
N VAL A 346 0.43 -8.71 -25.35
CA VAL A 346 -0.54 -8.90 -24.29
C VAL A 346 0.09 -8.42 -22.99
N ARG A 347 -0.70 -7.78 -22.14
CA ARG A 347 -0.32 -7.46 -20.76
C ARG A 347 -1.39 -7.95 -19.79
N GLY A 348 -0.96 -8.20 -18.56
CA GLY A 348 -1.90 -8.36 -17.44
C GLY A 348 -2.35 -7.00 -16.90
N GLU A 349 -3.56 -6.95 -16.38
CA GLU A 349 -4.14 -5.81 -15.69
C GLU A 349 -4.72 -6.27 -14.35
N ASN A 350 -4.58 -5.46 -13.31
CA ASN A 350 -5.25 -5.67 -12.03
C ASN A 350 -5.72 -4.35 -11.43
N VAL A 351 -6.30 -4.42 -10.24
CA VAL A 351 -6.83 -3.25 -9.53
C VAL A 351 -5.77 -2.17 -9.25
N LEU A 352 -4.48 -2.52 -9.27
CA LEU A 352 -3.35 -1.58 -9.09
C LEU A 352 -2.96 -0.89 -10.39
N GLY A 353 -3.33 -1.44 -11.54
CA GLY A 353 -3.05 -0.89 -12.86
C GLY A 353 -2.52 -1.93 -13.84
N ASN A 354 -1.80 -1.42 -14.84
CA ASN A 354 -1.40 -2.19 -16.01
C ASN A 354 0.03 -2.72 -15.86
N GLY A 355 0.22 -4.01 -16.11
CA GLY A 355 1.55 -4.60 -16.31
C GLY A 355 2.19 -4.10 -17.62
N PRO A 356 3.50 -4.36 -17.83
CA PRO A 356 4.18 -3.91 -19.05
C PRO A 356 3.74 -4.72 -20.28
N TYR A 357 3.79 -4.12 -21.47
CA TYR A 357 3.74 -4.84 -22.76
C TYR A 357 5.12 -5.46 -23.12
N GLY A 358 5.91 -5.79 -22.11
CA GLY A 358 7.33 -6.13 -22.22
C GLY A 358 8.26 -4.93 -22.26
N PHE A 359 9.52 -5.15 -22.60
CA PHE A 359 10.59 -4.15 -22.46
C PHE A 359 11.36 -3.91 -23.77
N GLU A 360 11.89 -2.70 -23.91
CA GLU A 360 12.97 -2.39 -24.83
C GLU A 360 14.30 -2.81 -24.21
N GLY A 361 15.06 -3.63 -24.95
CA GLY A 361 16.36 -4.11 -24.51
C GLY A 361 17.50 -3.30 -25.13
N LEU A 362 18.48 -2.90 -24.32
CA LEU A 362 19.80 -2.46 -24.81
C LEU A 362 20.75 -3.65 -24.73
N HIS A 363 21.27 -4.12 -25.87
CA HIS A 363 22.11 -5.33 -25.93
C HIS A 363 21.49 -6.58 -25.28
N GLY A 364 20.16 -6.72 -25.34
CA GLY A 364 19.43 -7.85 -24.77
C GLY A 364 19.11 -7.72 -23.26
N VAL A 365 19.47 -6.60 -22.63
CA VAL A 365 19.11 -6.30 -21.23
C VAL A 365 17.89 -5.39 -21.20
N PRO A 366 16.78 -5.79 -20.55
CA PRO A 366 15.59 -4.93 -20.37
C PRO A 366 15.96 -3.59 -19.74
N ALA A 367 15.61 -2.47 -20.39
CA ALA A 367 16.00 -1.12 -19.95
C ALA A 367 14.81 -0.17 -19.76
N ALA A 368 13.76 -0.28 -20.58
CA ALA A 368 12.55 0.55 -20.46
C ALA A 368 11.29 -0.24 -20.84
N PRO A 369 10.19 -0.13 -20.08
CA PRO A 369 8.94 -0.80 -20.43
C PRO A 369 8.35 -0.20 -21.71
N ARG A 370 7.75 -1.04 -22.55
CA ARG A 370 6.99 -0.61 -23.72
C ARG A 370 5.69 0.02 -23.27
N VAL A 371 5.42 1.23 -23.76
CA VAL A 371 4.19 1.99 -23.49
C VAL A 371 3.46 2.26 -24.80
N SER A 372 2.14 2.25 -24.76
CA SER A 372 1.27 2.63 -25.88
C SER A 372 0.23 3.63 -25.39
N ALA A 373 0.02 4.70 -26.14
CA ALA A 373 -1.06 5.64 -25.86
C ALA A 373 -2.44 5.14 -26.35
N THR A 374 -2.44 4.13 -27.23
CA THR A 374 -3.66 3.64 -27.91
C THR A 374 -4.38 2.56 -27.11
N CYS A 375 -3.65 1.80 -26.28
CA CYS A 375 -4.18 0.77 -25.39
C CYS A 375 -3.54 0.96 -24.00
N PRO A 376 -3.89 2.06 -23.30
CA PRO A 376 -3.14 2.58 -22.16
C PRO A 376 -3.34 1.78 -20.90
#